data_AF-A0A2S4JLK5-F1
#
_entry.id   AF-A0A2S4JLK5-F1
#
_cell.length_a   1.000
_cell.length_b   1.000
_cell.length_c   1.000
_cell.angle_alpha   90.00
_cell.angle_beta   90.00
_cell.angle_gamma   90.00
#
_symmetry.space_group_name_H-M   'P 1'
#
loop_
_entity.id
_entity.type
_entity.pdbx_description
1 polymer ?
#
loop_
_entity_poly.entity_id
_entity_poly.type
_entity_poly.pdbx_seq_one_letter_code
_entity_poly.pdbx_strand_id
1 'polypeptide(L)'
;MESVAYVGMDVDKEKIAVALVQDYEDQPRMQRVIRNRTEAIEKFFGEVTGRYDQVLACYEAGACGFENKDYDSSIPFWYNAFCYFLNK
;
A
#
# COMPACT_ATOMS: atom_id res chain seq x y z
N MET A 1 -12.96 9.38 17.04
CA MET A 1 -12.11 9.73 15.89
C MET A 1 -11.97 8.44 15.12
N GLU A 2 -12.47 8.41 13.89
CA GLU A 2 -12.24 7.27 13.00
C GLU A 2 -10.76 7.27 12.61
N SER A 3 -10.11 6.14 12.79
CA SER A 3 -8.69 5.95 12.51
C SER A 3 -8.50 5.48 11.07
N VAL A 4 -7.71 6.22 10.30
CA VAL A 4 -7.47 5.90 8.88
C VAL A 4 -6.07 5.32 8.72
N ALA A 5 -5.95 4.16 8.09
CA ALA A 5 -4.69 3.59 7.67
C ALA A 5 -4.44 3.83 6.18
N TYR A 6 -3.36 4.52 5.86
CA TYR A 6 -2.85 4.70 4.51
C TYR A 6 -1.78 3.66 4.24
N VAL A 7 -1.99 2.82 3.23
CA VAL A 7 -1.08 1.74 2.86
C VAL A 7 -0.43 2.05 1.51
N GLY A 8 0.89 2.21 1.49
CA GLY A 8 1.68 2.21 0.26
C GLY A 8 2.20 0.81 -0.05
N MET A 9 2.05 0.36 -1.30
CA MET A 9 2.48 -0.97 -1.76
C MET A 9 3.35 -0.84 -3.00
N ASP A 10 4.56 -1.41 -2.96
CA ASP A 10 5.44 -1.61 -4.11
C ASP A 10 5.43 -3.10 -4.46
N VAL A 11 4.86 -3.42 -5.63
CA VAL A 11 4.52 -4.79 -6.03
C VAL A 11 5.50 -5.32 -7.06
N ASP A 12 6.17 -6.42 -6.73
CA ASP A 12 6.91 -7.22 -7.69
C ASP A 12 6.31 -8.63 -7.87
N LYS A 13 6.90 -9.45 -8.74
CA LYS A 13 6.35 -10.76 -9.11
C LYS A 13 6.32 -11.77 -7.95
N GLU A 14 7.17 -11.61 -6.94
CA GLU A 14 7.35 -12.60 -5.87
C GLU A 14 6.98 -12.05 -4.49
N LYS A 15 7.13 -10.74 -4.29
CA LYS A 15 6.96 -10.05 -3.02
C LYS A 15 6.32 -8.67 -3.23
N ILE A 16 5.80 -8.14 -2.14
CA ILE A 16 5.20 -6.82 -2.06
C ILE A 16 5.79 -6.14 -0.85
N ALA A 17 6.46 -5.01 -1.04
CA ALA A 17 6.84 -4.15 0.06
C ALA A 17 5.65 -3.28 0.45
N VAL A 18 5.31 -3.26 1.73
CA VAL A 18 4.17 -2.51 2.25
C VAL A 18 4.63 -1.55 3.33
N ALA A 19 4.07 -0.34 3.32
CA ALA A 19 4.21 0.66 4.35
C ALA A 19 2.82 1.12 4.82
N LEU A 20 2.62 1.23 6.12
CA LEU A 20 1.38 1.74 6.71
C LEU A 20 1.66 3.01 7.49
N VAL A 21 0.92 4.06 7.16
CA VAL A 21 0.88 5.34 7.89
C VAL A 21 -0.50 5.46 8.52
N GLN A 22 -0.55 5.88 9.78
CA GLN A 22 -1.82 6.19 10.43
C GLN A 22 -2.12 7.68 10.29
N ASP A 23 -3.34 8.01 9.86
CA ASP A 23 -3.82 9.38 9.69
C ASP A 23 -2.80 10.21 8.86
N TYR A 24 -2.38 11.36 9.37
CA TYR A 24 -1.39 12.23 8.71
C TYR A 24 -0.01 12.15 9.39
N GLU A 25 0.37 10.99 9.94
CA GLU A 25 1.67 10.83 10.56
C GLU A 25 2.82 10.93 9.55
N ASP A 26 3.89 11.63 9.94
CA ASP A 26 5.05 11.85 9.08
C ASP A 26 5.93 10.59 8.89
N GLN A 27 5.70 9.55 9.70
CA GLN A 27 6.46 8.30 9.65
C GLN A 27 5.55 7.07 9.64
N PRO A 28 5.89 6.04 8.85
CA PRO A 28 5.12 4.81 8.81
C PRO A 28 5.25 4.04 10.12
N ARG A 29 4.10 3.61 10.66
CA ARG A 29 4.02 2.73 11.84
C ARG A 29 4.45 1.31 11.53
N MET A 30 4.36 0.90 10.27
CA MET A 30 4.78 -0.42 9.83
C MET A 30 5.42 -0.33 8.46
N GLN A 31 6.54 -1.03 8.29
CA GLN A 31 7.12 -1.35 7.00
C GLN A 31 7.49 -2.83 7.00
N ARG A 32 7.03 -3.59 6.01
CA ARG A 32 7.38 -5.01 5.87
C ARG A 32 7.28 -5.48 4.43
N VAL A 33 7.87 -6.63 4.16
CA VAL A 33 7.74 -7.31 2.87
C VAL A 33 6.88 -8.55 3.06
N ILE A 34 5.83 -8.68 2.26
CA ILE A 34 4.97 -9.86 2.19
C ILE A 34 5.20 -10.59 0.87
N ARG A 35 4.82 -11.87 0.79
CA ARG A 35 4.83 -12.58 -0.49
C ARG A 35 3.69 -12.08 -1.37
N ASN A 36 3.92 -12.01 -2.68
CA ASN A 36 2.86 -11.75 -3.65
C ASN A 36 2.00 -13.02 -3.84
N ARG A 37 1.23 -13.35 -2.81
CA ARG A 37 0.33 -14.50 -2.72
C ARG A 37 -0.95 -14.05 -2.03
N THR A 38 -2.10 -14.52 -2.52
CA THR A 38 -3.43 -14.15 -2.01
C THR A 38 -3.51 -14.27 -0.48
N GLU A 39 -3.05 -15.40 0.08
CA GLU A 39 -3.10 -15.65 1.53
C GLU A 39 -2.32 -14.62 2.35
N ALA A 40 -1.17 -14.14 1.83
CA ALA A 40 -0.34 -13.17 2.51
C ALA A 40 -0.94 -11.76 2.44
N ILE A 41 -1.60 -11.42 1.33
CA ILE A 41 -2.32 -10.17 1.12
C ILE A 41 -3.55 -10.13 2.02
N GLU A 42 -4.36 -11.19 2.03
CA GLU A 42 -5.55 -11.31 2.89
C GLU A 42 -5.18 -11.22 4.37
N LYS A 43 -4.13 -11.91 4.78
CA LYS A 43 -3.64 -11.83 6.16
C LYS A 43 -3.21 -10.40 6.52
N PHE A 44 -2.48 -9.72 5.63
CA PHE A 44 -2.08 -8.33 5.87
C PHE A 44 -3.30 -7.41 5.99
N PHE A 45 -4.22 -7.43 5.03
CA PHE A 45 -5.39 -6.55 5.09
C PHE A 45 -6.33 -6.91 6.25
N GLY A 46 -6.45 -8.19 6.63
CA GLY A 46 -7.19 -8.59 7.83
C GLY A 46 -6.57 -8.07 9.13
N GLU A 47 -5.24 -8.04 9.23
CA GLU A 47 -4.54 -7.42 10.36
C GLU A 47 -4.78 -5.90 10.43
N VAL A 48 -4.88 -5.23 9.28
CA VAL A 48 -5.07 -3.78 9.20
C VAL A 48 -6.52 -3.38 9.46
N THR A 49 -7.50 -4.02 8.81
CA THR A 49 -8.93 -3.74 9.02
C THR A 49 -9.40 -4.12 10.41
N GLY A 50 -8.71 -5.02 11.11
CA GLY A 50 -8.95 -5.30 12.53
C GLY A 50 -8.43 -4.22 13.49
N ARG A 51 -7.61 -3.27 13.01
CA ARG A 51 -6.96 -2.23 13.82
C ARG A 51 -7.40 -0.81 13.50
N TYR A 52 -7.91 -0.58 12.30
CA TYR A 52 -8.27 0.74 11.78
C TYR A 52 -9.69 0.74 11.23
N ASP A 53 -10.39 1.86 11.41
CA ASP A 53 -11.78 2.00 10.99
C ASP A 53 -11.90 2.15 9.46
N GLN A 54 -10.88 2.75 8.84
CA GLN A 54 -10.79 2.91 7.39
C GLN A 54 -9.40 2.54 6.89
N VAL A 55 -9.33 1.92 5.70
CA VAL A 55 -8.07 1.55 5.05
C VAL A 55 -8.09 2.08 3.62
N LEU A 56 -7.08 2.87 3.26
CA LEU A 56 -6.86 3.41 1.93
C LEU A 56 -5.51 2.88 1.42
N ALA A 57 -5.51 2.19 0.30
CA ALA A 57 -4.31 1.57 -0.24
C ALA A 57 -3.97 2.11 -1.63
N CYS A 58 -2.67 2.36 -1.85
CA CYS A 58 -2.09 2.63 -3.16
C CYS A 58 -1.13 1.51 -3.51
N TYR A 59 -1.18 1.05 -4.75
CA TYR A 59 -0.22 0.09 -5.28
C TYR A 59 0.49 0.69 -6.49
N GLU A 60 1.82 0.56 -6.51
CA GLU A 60 2.61 0.68 -7.71
C GLU A 60 2.91 -0.73 -8.22
N ALA A 61 2.49 -1.01 -9.44
CA ALA A 61 2.96 -2.17 -10.17
C ALA A 61 3.79 -1.64 -11.33
N GLY A 62 5.10 -1.91 -11.33
CA GLY A 62 5.92 -1.70 -12.51
C GLY A 62 5.41 -2.55 -13.69
N ALA A 63 6.07 -2.49 -14.86
CA ALA A 63 5.76 -3.34 -16.03
C ALA A 63 6.05 -4.85 -15.82
N CYS A 64 5.81 -5.36 -14.62
CA CYS A 64 5.89 -6.75 -14.22
C CYS A 64 4.69 -7.56 -14.75
N GLY A 65 4.46 -7.54 -16.06
CA GLY A 65 3.69 -8.58 -16.78
C GLY A 65 2.25 -8.84 -16.35
N PHE A 66 1.65 -8.04 -15.47
CA PHE A 66 0.21 -8.01 -15.30
C PHE A 66 -0.36 -7.19 -16.46
N GLU A 67 -1.21 -7.81 -17.28
CA GLU A 67 -1.96 -7.07 -18.30
C GLU A 67 -2.82 -6.02 -17.58
N ASN A 68 -2.40 -4.76 -17.68
CA ASN A 68 -3.18 -3.61 -17.25
C ASN A 68 -4.50 -3.61 -18.05
N LYS A 69 -5.58 -4.06 -17.42
CA LYS A 69 -6.92 -3.60 -17.78
C LYS A 69 -7.24 -2.49 -16.79
N ASP A 70 -7.40 -1.30 -17.37
CA ASP A 70 -7.93 -0.09 -16.74
C ASP A 70 -6.93 0.72 -15.91
N TYR A 71 -6.05 1.45 -16.62
CA TYR A 71 -5.26 2.56 -16.09
C TYR A 71 -6.11 3.85 -16.16
N ASP A 72 -6.58 4.35 -15.02
CA ASP A 72 -7.28 5.65 -14.92
C ASP A 72 -6.28 6.76 -14.55
N SER A 73 -6.12 7.75 -15.44
CA SER A 73 -5.12 8.81 -15.40
C SER A 73 -5.53 10.06 -14.60
N SER A 74 -6.44 9.95 -13.62
CA SER A 74 -7.14 11.12 -13.05
C SER A 74 -6.91 11.41 -11.56
N ILE A 75 -5.77 11.04 -10.95
CA ILE A 75 -5.63 11.20 -9.48
C ILE A 75 -4.41 12.06 -9.05
N PRO A 76 -4.61 13.37 -8.76
CA PRO A 76 -3.58 14.24 -8.19
C PRO A 76 -3.77 14.41 -6.68
N PHE A 77 -3.08 13.62 -5.84
CA PHE A 77 -2.70 13.97 -4.44
C PHE A 77 -1.81 12.90 -3.77
N TRP A 78 -1.73 11.70 -4.34
CA TRP A 78 -1.07 10.52 -3.75
C TRP A 78 0.47 10.46 -3.88
N TYR A 79 1.08 11.54 -4.42
CA TYR A 79 2.51 11.62 -4.68
C TYR A 79 3.37 11.67 -3.40
N ASN A 80 2.83 12.14 -2.27
CA ASN A 80 3.62 12.33 -1.05
C ASN A 80 3.91 11.05 -0.25
N ALA A 81 2.94 10.13 -0.11
CA ALA A 81 3.21 8.83 0.52
C ALA A 81 4.14 7.96 -0.34
N PHE A 82 4.01 8.11 -1.66
CA PHE A 82 4.84 7.47 -2.69
C PHE A 82 6.31 7.92 -2.64
N CYS A 83 6.58 9.24 -2.56
CA CYS A 83 7.94 9.76 -2.54
C CYS A 83 8.73 9.40 -1.27
N TYR A 84 8.07 9.12 -0.14
CA TYR A 84 8.78 8.70 1.08
C TYR A 84 9.36 7.28 0.96
N PHE A 85 8.71 6.40 0.17
CA PHE A 85 9.16 5.02 -0.03
C PHE A 85 10.29 4.90 -1.07
N LEU A 86 10.21 5.64 -2.19
CA LEU A 86 11.22 5.56 -3.24
C LEU A 86 12.54 6.31 -2.95
N ASN A 87 12.56 7.18 -1.93
CA ASN A 87 13.75 7.95 -1.54
C ASN A 87 14.49 7.38 -0.31
N LYS A 88 14.23 6.12 0.09
CA LYS A 88 15.01 5.39 1.10
C LYS A 88 15.48 4.05 0.58
#